data_AF-A0A4R8CJ56-F1
#
_entry.id   AF-A0A4R8CJ56-F1
#
_cell.length_a   1.000
_cell.length_b   1.000
_cell.length_c   1.000
_cell.angle_alpha   90.00
_cell.angle_beta   90.00
_cell.angle_gamma   90.00
#
_symmetry.space_group_name_H-M   'P 1'
#
loop_
_entity.id
_entity.type
_entity.pdbx_description
1 polymer ?
#
loop_
_entity_poly.entity_id
_entity_poly.type
_entity_poly.pdbx_seq_one_letter_code
_entity_poly.pdbx_strand_id
1 'polypeptide(L)'
;MLWLAPGLPPSSTLIDDMVALALVLSVLSWVLLAFFLVLVARFVLSLIVMFAPQWHPKGPLLLFFELIYSITDPLLKPLRRILPPIGAGGVRIDLSMLMLFVIVSVAMSINSTALRSL
;
A
#
# COMPACT_ATOMS: atom_id res chain seq x y z
N MET A 1 -32.69 -36.95 -24.06
CA MET A 1 -32.36 -35.87 -25.01
C MET A 1 -31.81 -34.68 -24.20
N LEU A 2 -30.65 -34.87 -23.57
CA LEU A 2 -29.99 -33.86 -22.74
C LEU A 2 -28.61 -33.70 -23.36
N TRP A 3 -28.47 -32.68 -24.20
CA TRP A 3 -27.25 -32.36 -24.91
C TRP A 3 -26.24 -31.87 -23.86
N LEU A 4 -25.38 -32.78 -23.37
CA LEU A 4 -24.21 -32.42 -22.58
C LEU A 4 -23.23 -31.73 -23.53
N ALA A 5 -23.11 -30.42 -23.41
CA ALA A 5 -22.18 -29.62 -24.20
C ALA A 5 -20.76 -30.22 -24.07
N PRO A 6 -20.15 -30.71 -25.16
CA PRO A 6 -18.80 -31.26 -25.10
C PRO A 6 -17.83 -30.08 -24.90
N GLY A 7 -17.26 -29.96 -23.69
CA GLY A 7 -16.29 -28.92 -23.37
C GLY A 7 -16.47 -28.20 -22.03
N LEU A 8 -17.47 -28.55 -21.21
CA LEU A 8 -17.52 -28.03 -19.84
C LEU A 8 -16.29 -28.59 -19.08
N PRO A 9 -15.41 -27.74 -18.54
CA PRO A 9 -14.29 -28.22 -17.76
C PRO A 9 -14.80 -29.02 -16.54
N PRO A 10 -14.04 -30.01 -16.05
CA PRO A 10 -14.40 -30.72 -14.83
C PRO A 10 -14.66 -29.70 -13.72
N SER A 11 -15.75 -29.85 -12.95
CA SER A 11 -16.10 -28.91 -11.88
C SER A 11 -14.99 -28.71 -10.84
N SER A 12 -14.04 -29.65 -10.74
CA SER A 12 -12.84 -29.53 -9.92
C SER A 12 -11.91 -28.40 -10.36
N THR A 13 -11.75 -28.12 -11.65
CA THR A 13 -10.83 -27.06 -12.12
C THR A 13 -11.33 -25.67 -11.76
N LEU A 14 -12.66 -25.47 -11.72
CA LEU A 14 -13.26 -24.21 -11.27
C LEU A 14 -12.95 -23.93 -9.80
N ILE A 15 -12.97 -24.97 -8.96
CA ILE A 15 -12.61 -24.86 -7.54
C ILE A 15 -11.12 -24.55 -7.41
N ASP A 16 -10.27 -25.24 -8.17
CA ASP A 16 -8.82 -25.02 -8.16
C ASP A 16 -8.46 -23.58 -8.57
N ASP A 17 -9.12 -23.05 -9.61
CA ASP A 17 -8.93 -21.67 -10.08
C ASP A 17 -9.34 -20.63 -9.02
N MET A 18 -10.47 -20.84 -8.34
CA MET A 18 -10.94 -19.97 -7.26
C MET A 18 -9.98 -19.99 -6.06
N VAL A 19 -9.49 -21.19 -5.69
CA VAL A 19 -8.52 -21.35 -4.60
C VAL A 19 -7.20 -20.66 -4.94
N ALA A 20 -6.69 -20.83 -6.17
CA ALA A 20 -5.48 -20.17 -6.63
C ALA A 20 -5.62 -18.64 -6.57
N LEU A 21 -6.74 -18.10 -7.05
CA LEU A 21 -7.01 -16.67 -6.99
C LEU A 21 -7.12 -16.16 -5.53
N ALA A 22 -7.80 -16.90 -4.65
CA ALA A 22 -7.91 -16.55 -3.24
C ALA A 22 -6.54 -16.50 -2.55
N LEU A 23 -5.63 -17.42 -2.87
CA LEU A 23 -4.26 -17.41 -2.36
C LEU A 23 -3.50 -16.15 -2.81
N VAL A 24 -3.60 -15.79 -4.10
CA VAL A 24 -2.96 -14.58 -4.63
C VAL A 24 -3.47 -13.31 -3.94
N LEU A 25 -4.79 -13.14 -3.82
CA LEU A 25 -5.39 -11.98 -3.16
C LEU A 25 -5.07 -11.94 -1.66
N SER A 26 -4.92 -13.09 -1.02
CA SER A 26 -4.51 -13.21 0.38
C SER A 26 -3.07 -12.74 0.59
N VAL A 27 -2.13 -13.20 -0.25
CA VAL A 27 -0.74 -12.72 -0.22
C VAL A 27 -0.68 -11.22 -0.50
N LEU A 28 -1.44 -10.73 -1.49
CA LEU A 28 -1.51 -9.31 -1.79
C LEU A 28 -2.04 -8.50 -0.60
N SER A 29 -3.00 -9.03 0.17
CA SER A 29 -3.49 -8.38 1.39
C SER A 29 -2.37 -8.14 2.40
N TRP A 30 -1.52 -9.15 2.63
CA TRP A 30 -0.37 -9.03 3.54
C TRP A 30 0.67 -8.03 3.05
N VAL A 31 0.96 -8.02 1.74
CA VAL A 31 1.89 -7.07 1.13
C VAL A 31 1.37 -5.63 1.26
N LEU A 32 0.09 -5.40 0.94
CA LEU A 32 -0.53 -4.08 1.08
C LEU A 32 -0.57 -3.62 2.53
N LEU A 33 -0.85 -4.52 3.48
CA LEU A 33 -0.80 -4.21 4.91
C LEU A 33 0.62 -3.82 5.35
N ALA A 34 1.63 -4.60 4.97
CA ALA A 34 3.02 -4.30 5.30
C ALA A 34 3.43 -2.93 4.74
N PHE A 35 3.06 -2.63 3.49
CA PHE A 35 3.31 -1.33 2.89
C PHE A 35 2.56 -0.19 3.59
N PHE A 36 1.30 -0.40 3.96
CA PHE A 36 0.53 0.56 4.74
C PHE A 36 1.21 0.86 6.09
N LEU A 37 1.73 -0.15 6.79
CA LEU A 37 2.50 0.05 8.02
C LEU A 37 3.78 0.86 7.79
N VAL A 38 4.47 0.65 6.66
CA VAL A 38 5.62 1.49 6.28
C VAL A 38 5.20 2.94 6.06
N LEU A 39 4.03 3.20 5.45
CA LEU A 39 3.48 4.55 5.31
C LEU A 39 3.14 5.16 6.68
N VAL A 40 2.54 4.41 7.59
CA VAL A 40 2.30 4.85 8.98
C VAL A 40 3.62 5.22 9.66
N ALA A 41 4.64 4.36 9.56
CA ALA A 41 5.95 4.65 10.10
C ALA A 41 6.51 5.94 9.50
N ARG A 42 6.53 6.08 8.17
CA ARG A 42 6.97 7.28 7.46
C ARG A 42 6.25 8.55 7.94
N PHE A 43 4.94 8.47 8.16
CA PHE A 43 4.13 9.57 8.67
C PHE A 43 4.59 9.96 10.08
N VAL A 44 4.73 8.99 10.99
CA VAL A 44 5.25 9.24 12.34
C VAL A 44 6.64 9.85 12.29
N LEU A 45 7.54 9.35 11.44
CA LEU A 45 8.88 9.91 11.26
C LEU A 45 8.82 11.36 10.79
N SER A 46 7.89 11.70 9.89
CA SER A 46 7.69 13.09 9.45
C SER A 46 7.23 14.01 10.58
N LEU A 47 6.35 13.52 11.47
CA LEU A 47 5.92 14.26 12.65
C LEU A 47 7.08 14.46 13.64
N ILE A 48 7.88 13.42 13.89
CA ILE A 48 9.04 13.51 14.79
C ILE A 48 9.99 14.61 14.30
N VAL A 49 10.35 14.61 13.01
CA VAL A 49 11.25 15.63 12.45
C VAL A 49 10.63 17.03 12.47
N MET A 50 9.31 17.13 12.26
CA MET A 50 8.59 18.40 12.33
C MET A 50 8.58 19.00 13.75
N PHE A 51 8.37 18.16 14.78
CA PHE A 51 8.28 18.62 16.17
C PHE A 51 9.62 18.66 16.91
N ALA A 52 10.64 17.93 16.42
CA ALA A 52 11.99 17.94 16.97
C ALA A 52 13.05 18.15 15.85
N PRO A 53 13.13 19.34 15.24
CA PRO A 53 14.05 19.60 14.12
C PRO A 53 15.53 19.38 14.46
N GLN A 54 15.92 19.53 15.72
CA GLN A 54 17.28 19.28 16.20
C GLN A 54 17.60 17.78 16.36
N TRP A 55 16.60 16.91 16.35
CA TRP A 55 16.78 15.47 16.51
C TRP A 55 17.19 14.82 15.19
N HIS A 56 18.21 13.97 15.25
CA HIS A 56 18.73 13.25 14.09
C HIS A 56 18.90 11.76 14.45
N PRO A 57 18.46 10.83 13.59
CA PRO A 57 18.62 9.40 13.83
C PRO A 57 20.11 9.04 13.84
N LYS A 58 20.53 8.18 14.78
CA LYS A 58 21.91 7.70 14.93
C LYS A 58 21.95 6.18 15.04
N GLY A 59 23.04 5.58 14.58
CA GLY A 59 23.27 4.14 14.67
C GLY A 59 22.21 3.32 13.90
N PRO A 60 21.74 2.18 14.43
CA PRO A 60 20.77 1.31 13.76
C PRO A 60 19.47 1.99 13.34
N LEU A 61 19.06 3.05 14.05
CA LEU A 61 17.86 3.80 13.72
C LEU A 61 17.99 4.56 12.38
N LEU A 62 19.21 4.98 12.02
CA LEU A 62 19.46 5.64 10.74
C LEU A 62 19.15 4.72 9.56
N LEU A 63 19.56 3.45 9.66
CA LEU A 63 19.26 2.44 8.63
C LEU A 63 17.75 2.21 8.49
N PHE A 64 17.02 2.16 9.60
CA PHE A 64 15.56 2.03 9.59
C PHE A 64 14.88 3.22 8.90
N PHE A 65 15.36 4.43 9.20
CA PHE A 65 14.90 5.65 8.53
C PHE A 65 15.17 5.57 7.03
N GLU A 66 16.42 5.30 6.65
CA GLU A 66 16.80 5.21 5.24
C GLU A 66 15.97 4.16 4.50
N LEU A 67 15.73 3.00 5.10
CA LEU A 67 14.90 1.95 4.53
C LEU A 67 13.46 2.44 4.30
N ILE A 68 12.81 3.05 5.29
CA ILE A 68 11.46 3.60 5.13
C ILE A 68 11.42 4.68 4.04
N TYR A 69 12.38 5.60 4.04
CA TYR A 69 12.43 6.69 3.08
C TYR A 69 12.71 6.15 1.67
N SER A 70 13.60 5.16 1.52
CA SER A 70 13.92 4.52 0.23
C SER A 70 12.71 3.80 -0.39
N ILE A 71 11.86 3.21 0.43
CA ILE A 71 10.63 2.54 -0.03
C ILE A 71 9.56 3.57 -0.40
N THR A 72 9.41 4.63 0.40
CA THR A 72 8.30 5.58 0.26
C THR A 72 8.57 6.71 -0.72
N ASP A 73 9.80 7.23 -0.79
CA ASP A 73 10.14 8.40 -1.61
C ASP A 73 9.96 8.18 -3.13
N PRO A 74 10.30 7.01 -3.73
CA PRO A 74 10.02 6.75 -5.14
C PRO A 74 8.54 6.81 -5.48
N LEU A 75 7.69 6.42 -4.53
CA LEU A 75 6.23 6.39 -4.67
C LEU A 75 5.62 7.78 -4.45
N LEU A 76 6.21 8.60 -3.58
CA LEU A 76 5.78 9.98 -3.36
C LEU A 76 6.21 10.94 -4.47
N LYS A 77 7.35 10.68 -5.13
CA LYS A 77 7.91 11.55 -6.18
C LYS A 77 6.92 11.87 -7.32
N PRO A 78 6.20 10.91 -7.93
CA PRO A 78 5.21 11.23 -8.96
C PRO A 78 4.03 12.02 -8.39
N LEU A 79 3.58 11.70 -7.17
CA LEU A 79 2.47 12.41 -6.51
C LEU A 79 2.84 13.86 -6.23
N ARG A 80 4.07 14.14 -5.80
CA ARG A 80 4.57 15.51 -5.54
C ARG A 80 4.62 16.39 -6.78
N ARG A 81 4.63 15.80 -7.99
CA ARG A 81 4.54 16.56 -9.24
C ARG A 81 3.10 16.99 -9.54
N ILE A 82 2.13 16.17 -9.15
CA ILE A 82 0.69 16.42 -9.39
C ILE A 82 0.12 17.31 -8.29
N LEU A 83 0.48 17.02 -7.04
CA LEU A 83 0.05 17.69 -5.82
C LEU A 83 1.27 18.30 -5.13
N PRO A 84 1.77 19.45 -5.61
CA PRO A 84 2.90 20.10 -4.98
C PRO A 84 2.56 20.42 -3.51
N PRO A 85 3.54 20.31 -2.60
CA PRO A 85 3.32 20.59 -1.19
C PRO A 85 2.90 22.05 -1.01
N ILE A 86 1.65 22.25 -0.65
CA ILE A 86 1.11 23.55 -0.26
C ILE A 86 1.54 23.84 1.18
N GLY A 87 2.24 24.95 1.35
CA GLY A 87 2.62 25.48 2.66
C GLY A 87 2.32 26.97 2.68
N ALA A 88 1.59 27.41 3.70
CA ALA A 88 1.39 28.82 4.03
C ALA A 88 1.90 29.04 5.45
N GLY A 89 2.64 30.13 5.69
CA GLY A 89 3.03 30.53 7.06
C GLY A 89 4.01 29.59 7.78
N GLY A 90 4.99 29.00 7.08
CA GLY A 90 6.10 28.26 7.71
C GLY A 90 5.87 26.77 7.97
N VAL A 91 4.65 26.25 7.81
CA VAL A 91 4.34 24.81 7.91
C VAL A 91 4.03 24.25 6.54
N ARG A 92 4.77 23.21 6.13
CA ARG A 92 4.54 22.49 4.86
C ARG A 92 3.87 21.16 5.17
N ILE A 93 2.64 20.97 4.71
CA ILE A 93 1.93 19.69 4.85
C ILE A 93 2.16 18.89 3.56
N ASP A 94 2.74 17.70 3.68
CA ASP A 94 2.97 16.83 2.53
C ASP A 94 1.65 16.14 2.12
N LEU A 95 0.86 16.83 1.28
CA LEU A 95 -0.37 16.27 0.71
C LEU A 95 -0.12 15.00 -0.10
N SER A 96 1.08 14.83 -0.67
CA SER A 96 1.41 13.61 -1.41
C SER A 96 1.45 12.39 -0.49
N MET A 97 1.88 12.57 0.76
CA MET A 97 1.85 11.52 1.78
C MET A 97 0.42 11.07 2.06
N LEU A 98 -0.48 12.02 2.31
CA LEU A 98 -1.90 11.73 2.57
C LEU A 98 -2.57 11.08 1.35
N MET A 99 -2.25 11.55 0.14
CA MET A 99 -2.76 10.95 -1.09
C MET A 99 -2.30 9.50 -1.25
N LEU A 100 -1.03 9.21 -0.94
CA LEU A 100 -0.51 7.84 -1.00
C LEU A 100 -1.22 6.92 0.01
N PHE A 101 -1.51 7.40 1.22
CA PHE A 101 -2.36 6.66 2.17
C PHE A 101 -3.73 6.32 1.60
N VAL A 102 -4.40 7.29 0.96
CA VAL A 102 -5.70 7.07 0.35
C VAL A 102 -5.63 6.02 -0.75
N ILE A 103 -4.64 6.13 -1.65
CA ILE A 103 -4.46 5.18 -2.75
C ILE A 103 -4.28 3.75 -2.21
N VAL A 104 -3.42 3.55 -1.22
CA VAL A 104 -3.20 2.22 -0.63
C VAL A 104 -4.43 1.72 0.12
N SER A 105 -5.13 2.60 0.85
CA SER A 105 -6.35 2.24 1.58
C SER A 105 -7.45 1.79 0.62
N VAL A 106 -7.59 2.46 -0.52
CA VAL A 106 -8.51 2.07 -1.60
C VAL A 106 -8.09 0.74 -2.21
N ALA A 107 -6.80 0.55 -2.51
CA ALA A 107 -6.29 -0.72 -3.03
C ALA A 107 -6.57 -1.90 -2.08
N MET A 108 -6.36 -1.70 -0.78
CA MET A 108 -6.70 -2.68 0.26
C MET A 108 -8.20 -2.98 0.30
N SER A 109 -9.04 -1.93 0.24
CA SER A 109 -10.49 -2.07 0.22
C SER A 109 -10.94 -2.92 -0.98
N ILE A 110 -10.48 -2.58 -2.19
CA ILE A 110 -10.80 -3.32 -3.42
C ILE A 110 -10.34 -4.77 -3.32
N ASN A 111 -9.10 -5.00 -2.89
CA ASN A 111 -8.56 -6.36 -2.74
C ASN A 111 -9.37 -7.18 -1.73
N SER A 112 -9.77 -6.56 -0.62
CA SER A 112 -10.57 -7.22 0.41
C SER A 112 -11.99 -7.56 -0.08
N THR A 113 -12.60 -6.69 -0.88
CA THR A 113 -13.91 -6.95 -1.50
C THR A 113 -13.82 -8.08 -2.52
N ALA A 114 -12.77 -8.07 -3.35
CA ALA A 114 -12.53 -9.14 -4.33
C ALA A 114 -12.38 -10.50 -3.63
N LEU A 115 -11.54 -10.58 -2.59
CA LEU A 115 -11.32 -11.82 -1.84
C LEU A 115 -12.61 -12.35 -1.18
N ARG A 116 -13.48 -11.46 -0.69
CA ARG A 116 -14.78 -11.83 -0.08
C ARG A 116 -15.84 -12.25 -1.09
N SER A 117 -15.65 -11.92 -2.37
CA SER A 117 -16.59 -12.24 -3.44
C SER A 117 -16.34 -13.60 -4.10
N LEU A 118 -15.20 -14.23 -3.78
CA LEU A 118 -14.86 -15.60 -4.15
C LEU A 118 -15.48 -16.58 -3.14
#